data_AF-A0A183TTD5-F1
#
_entry.id   AF-A0A183TTD5-F1
#
_cell.length_a   1.000
_cell.length_b   1.000
_cell.length_c   1.000
_cell.angle_alpha   90.00
_cell.angle_beta   90.00
_cell.angle_gamma   90.00
#
_symmetry.space_group_name_H-M   'P 1'
#
loop_
_entity.id
_entity.type
_entity.pdbx_description
1 polymer ?
#
loop_
_entity_poly.entity_id
_entity_poly.type
_entity_poly.pdbx_seq_one_letter_code
_entity_poly.pdbx_strand_id
1 'polypeptide(L)'
;MQFILFSPRPTCREKDSVFVVGGLTSRQGAFSKCVMVLACWRKRAPLAIGRHSHAAAVVKTAGGGEGRTVLGVFGGENEGGSLSSCEVYDVSRDSVANMLVNYVYTGQAELTQANVRAVVMFARIIKLPVLENWGQHFMANRVTFENLATTWDFASSLNIDLLKEKCLSLMRQHFEEFVATEQFLRMPANTVLNLLRSDALSVESEEQVIGAISRWVGSADRADEEKLKVHAPAMLKEVQWHQTTFECRSRLMERYPIFQKSPECP
;
A
#
# COMPACT_ATOMS: atom_id res chain seq x y z
N MET A 1 2.04 13.64 1.31
CA MET A 1 2.40 13.53 -0.12
C MET A 1 2.12 14.85 -0.79
N GLN A 2 3.15 15.61 -1.17
CA GLN A 2 2.98 16.94 -1.75
C GLN A 2 3.63 16.92 -3.13
N PHE A 3 2.81 16.86 -4.17
CA PHE A 3 3.26 16.98 -5.56
C PHE A 3 3.57 18.45 -5.83
N ILE A 4 4.80 18.74 -6.26
CA ILE A 4 5.20 20.10 -6.58
C ILE A 4 5.43 20.18 -8.08
N LEU A 5 4.37 20.60 -8.76
CA LEU A 5 4.41 20.98 -10.16
C LEU A 5 4.84 22.43 -10.26
N PHE A 6 5.68 22.69 -11.23
CA PHE A 6 6.30 23.97 -11.40
C PHE A 6 6.10 24.41 -12.88
N SER A 7 5.51 25.60 -13.12
CA SER A 7 5.60 26.38 -14.40
C SER A 7 6.48 27.65 -14.27
N PRO A 8 7.38 28.00 -15.23
CA PRO A 8 8.36 29.07 -15.04
C PRO A 8 7.69 30.46 -15.04
N ARG A 9 8.15 31.39 -14.19
CA ARG A 9 7.81 32.82 -14.30
C ARG A 9 8.87 33.54 -15.16
N PRO A 10 8.48 34.53 -15.97
CA PRO A 10 9.38 35.19 -16.93
C PRO A 10 10.48 36.06 -16.30
N THR A 11 10.52 36.26 -14.98
CA THR A 11 11.43 37.22 -14.33
C THR A 11 11.98 36.70 -13.02
N CYS A 12 13.08 35.95 -13.03
CA CYS A 12 13.87 35.70 -11.80
C CYS A 12 15.37 35.53 -12.10
N ARG A 13 16.18 36.34 -11.42
CA ARG A 13 17.65 36.28 -11.40
C ARG A 13 18.13 35.51 -10.15
N GLU A 14 19.02 34.54 -10.40
CA GLU A 14 19.97 33.84 -9.50
C GLU A 14 19.50 33.24 -8.16
N LYS A 15 19.47 31.89 -8.07
CA LYS A 15 20.42 31.03 -7.31
C LYS A 15 19.95 29.55 -7.31
N ASP A 16 20.95 28.67 -7.18
CA ASP A 16 20.96 27.19 -7.27
C ASP A 16 20.37 26.59 -8.55
N SER A 17 21.25 26.45 -9.56
CA SER A 17 20.94 25.91 -10.87
C SER A 17 21.16 24.41 -10.94
N VAL A 18 20.07 23.63 -11.01
CA VAL A 18 20.14 22.24 -11.48
C VAL A 18 20.05 22.26 -13.00
N PHE A 19 21.08 21.73 -13.67
CA PHE A 19 21.09 21.61 -15.12
C PHE A 19 20.53 20.24 -15.49
N VAL A 20 19.37 20.22 -16.13
CA VAL A 20 18.85 18.99 -16.74
C VAL A 20 18.80 19.20 -18.24
N VAL A 21 19.48 18.31 -18.96
CA VAL A 21 19.63 18.36 -20.41
C VAL A 21 18.92 17.15 -21.00
N GLY A 22 17.96 17.38 -21.90
CA GLY A 22 17.39 16.29 -22.72
C GLY A 22 16.38 16.77 -23.77
N GLY A 23 16.47 16.22 -24.99
CA GLY A 23 15.48 16.40 -26.07
C GLY A 23 16.11 16.72 -27.43
N LEU A 24 15.62 16.07 -28.53
CA LEU A 24 16.07 16.09 -29.94
C LEU A 24 15.96 17.46 -30.64
N THR A 25 16.98 17.85 -31.42
CA THR A 25 17.01 19.07 -32.24
C THR A 25 17.04 18.74 -33.74
N SER A 26 16.35 19.56 -34.54
CA SER A 26 16.11 19.36 -35.98
C SER A 26 17.29 19.68 -36.91
N ARG A 27 18.46 20.05 -36.38
CA ARG A 27 19.65 20.34 -37.20
C ARG A 27 20.93 19.58 -36.83
N GLN A 28 20.94 18.88 -35.70
CA GLN A 28 21.94 17.92 -35.24
C GLN A 28 21.62 17.66 -33.77
N GLY A 29 21.10 16.47 -33.46
CA GLY A 29 21.23 15.81 -32.15
C GLY A 29 20.87 16.61 -30.90
N ALA A 30 19.76 16.20 -30.29
CA ALA A 30 19.22 16.57 -28.99
C ALA A 30 20.01 17.43 -27.98
N PHE A 31 19.70 18.74 -27.88
CA PHE A 31 19.99 19.52 -26.67
C PHE A 31 18.86 20.51 -26.35
N SER A 32 18.10 20.27 -25.28
CA SER A 32 17.43 21.32 -24.54
C SER A 32 18.23 21.59 -23.26
N LYS A 33 18.74 22.81 -23.10
CA LYS A 33 19.43 23.25 -21.88
C LYS A 33 18.42 24.03 -21.04
N CYS A 34 17.75 23.36 -20.10
CA CYS A 34 16.93 24.07 -19.11
C CYS A 34 17.83 24.53 -17.96
N VAL A 35 18.03 25.85 -17.87
CA VAL A 35 18.59 26.48 -16.66
C VAL A 35 17.44 26.60 -15.65
N MET A 36 17.47 25.78 -14.60
CA MET A 36 16.41 25.79 -13.59
C MET A 36 16.78 26.71 -12.44
N VAL A 37 16.01 27.78 -12.24
CA VAL A 37 16.06 28.60 -11.02
C VAL A 37 14.92 28.14 -10.13
N LEU A 38 15.23 27.57 -8.96
CA LEU A 38 14.25 26.92 -8.06
C LEU A 38 13.17 27.85 -7.51
N ALA A 39 13.30 29.17 -7.64
CA ALA A 39 12.49 30.12 -6.90
C ALA A 39 11.13 30.47 -7.53
N CYS A 40 10.89 30.22 -8.82
CA CYS A 40 9.86 31.01 -9.55
C CYS A 40 8.84 30.18 -10.31
N TRP A 41 8.20 29.27 -9.59
CA TRP A 41 7.27 28.33 -10.20
C TRP A 41 5.94 28.24 -9.42
N ARG A 42 4.80 28.19 -10.15
CA ARG A 42 3.45 28.05 -9.54
C ARG A 42 3.02 26.58 -9.48
N LYS A 43 2.45 26.18 -8.34
CA LYS A 43 1.83 24.86 -8.11
C LYS A 43 0.70 24.61 -9.12
N ARG A 44 0.73 23.48 -9.83
CA ARG A 44 -0.36 23.00 -10.71
C ARG A 44 -0.88 21.63 -10.28
N ALA A 45 -2.03 21.22 -10.82
CA ALA A 45 -2.66 19.93 -10.53
C ALA A 45 -1.92 18.77 -11.24
N PRO A 46 -1.78 17.58 -10.61
CA PRO A 46 -1.08 16.43 -11.17
C PRO A 46 -1.69 16.00 -12.50
N LEU A 47 -0.86 15.82 -13.53
CA LEU A 47 -1.30 15.36 -14.84
C LEU A 47 -0.64 14.02 -15.13
N ALA A 48 -1.42 12.94 -14.97
CA ALA A 48 -1.11 11.62 -15.50
C ALA A 48 -1.26 11.62 -17.04
N ILE A 49 -0.57 12.54 -17.72
CA ILE A 49 -0.58 12.67 -19.17
C ILE A 49 0.60 11.87 -19.72
N GLY A 50 0.28 10.87 -20.56
CA GLY A 50 1.27 10.15 -21.35
C GLY A 50 2.07 11.10 -22.22
N ARG A 51 3.41 11.00 -22.16
CA ARG A 51 4.33 11.86 -22.92
C ARG A 51 5.52 11.06 -23.45
N HIS A 52 6.01 11.39 -24.62
CA HIS A 52 7.26 10.87 -25.17
C HIS A 52 8.33 11.97 -25.21
N SER A 53 9.57 11.64 -25.59
CA SER A 53 10.67 12.62 -25.74
C SER A 53 10.97 13.46 -24.48
N HIS A 54 10.76 12.92 -23.28
CA HIS A 54 10.99 13.60 -22.01
C HIS A 54 12.35 13.25 -21.39
N ALA A 55 12.86 14.12 -20.52
CA ALA A 55 14.07 13.89 -19.73
C ALA A 55 13.70 13.50 -18.30
N ALA A 56 14.22 12.40 -17.78
CA ALA A 56 14.07 12.02 -16.38
C ALA A 56 15.44 11.99 -15.68
N ALA A 57 15.53 12.61 -14.51
CA ALA A 57 16.77 12.67 -13.72
C ALA A 57 16.49 12.43 -12.24
N VAL A 58 17.33 11.62 -11.61
CA VAL A 58 17.33 11.41 -10.15
C VAL A 58 18.22 12.47 -9.51
N VAL A 59 17.66 13.29 -8.63
CA VAL A 59 18.35 14.38 -7.94
C VAL A 59 18.36 14.11 -6.45
N LYS A 60 19.52 14.18 -5.83
CA LYS A 60 19.65 14.15 -4.36
C LYS A 60 19.58 15.56 -3.82
N THR A 61 18.59 15.85 -3.00
CA THR A 61 18.43 17.15 -2.34
C THR A 61 19.01 17.09 -0.93
N ALA A 62 19.92 18.01 -0.62
CA ALA A 62 20.49 18.17 0.70
C ALA A 62 19.58 19.12 1.51
N GLY A 63 18.70 18.58 2.33
CA GLY A 63 17.79 19.37 3.17
C GLY A 63 17.55 18.73 4.52
N GLY A 64 18.24 19.23 5.55
CA GLY A 64 17.92 19.00 6.97
C GLY A 64 17.96 17.55 7.45
N GLY A 65 19.16 16.99 7.64
CA GLY A 65 19.39 15.77 8.42
C GLY A 65 19.37 14.45 7.66
N GLU A 66 18.56 14.33 6.60
CA GLU A 66 18.50 13.11 5.78
C GLU A 66 18.36 13.50 4.31
N GLY A 67 19.31 13.10 3.46
CA GLY A 67 19.28 13.42 2.04
C GLY A 67 18.03 12.83 1.39
N ARG A 68 17.19 13.68 0.78
CA ARG A 68 15.99 13.22 0.07
C ARG A 68 16.29 13.08 -1.40
N THR A 69 16.04 11.90 -1.93
CA THR A 69 16.17 11.65 -3.36
C THR A 69 14.86 11.94 -4.04
N VAL A 70 14.90 12.67 -5.15
CA VAL A 70 13.72 13.01 -5.94
C VAL A 70 13.94 12.63 -7.40
N LEU A 71 12.89 12.15 -8.07
CA LEU A 71 12.87 11.89 -9.50
C LEU A 71 12.20 13.08 -10.17
N GLY A 72 12.95 13.83 -10.96
CA GLY A 72 12.43 14.90 -11.80
C GLY A 72 12.17 14.39 -13.21
N VAL A 73 10.95 14.58 -13.72
CA VAL A 73 10.58 14.36 -15.13
C VAL A 73 10.31 15.71 -15.76
N PHE A 74 11.05 16.02 -16.82
CA PHE A 74 11.14 17.34 -17.43
C PHE A 74 10.75 17.28 -18.90
N GLY A 75 9.88 18.20 -19.28
CA GLY A 75 9.44 18.38 -20.66
C GLY A 75 8.65 17.19 -21.20
N GLY A 76 8.79 16.96 -22.51
CA GLY A 76 8.13 15.90 -23.27
C GLY A 76 7.17 16.44 -24.31
N GLU A 77 6.62 15.55 -25.14
CA GLU A 77 5.58 15.84 -26.12
C GLU A 77 4.37 14.95 -25.85
N ASN A 78 3.17 15.51 -25.99
CA ASN A 78 1.91 14.78 -25.98
C ASN A 78 1.06 15.16 -27.21
N GLU A 79 -0.15 14.62 -27.30
CA GLU A 79 -1.11 14.97 -28.39
C GLU A 79 -1.42 16.48 -28.46
N GLY A 80 -1.20 17.23 -27.37
CA GLY A 80 -1.35 18.68 -27.29
C GLY A 80 -0.06 19.48 -27.57
N GLY A 81 1.04 18.83 -27.97
CA GLY A 81 2.30 19.46 -28.32
C GLY A 81 3.38 19.37 -27.23
N SER A 82 4.38 20.25 -27.31
CA SER A 82 5.53 20.24 -26.41
C SER A 82 5.18 20.75 -25.01
N LEU A 83 5.52 19.97 -23.99
CA LEU A 83 5.35 20.26 -22.58
C LEU A 83 6.55 21.03 -22.06
N SER A 84 6.30 22.15 -21.37
CA SER A 84 7.29 22.94 -20.64
C SER A 84 7.14 22.77 -19.11
N SER A 85 6.73 21.58 -18.68
CA SER A 85 6.47 21.25 -17.27
C SER A 85 7.55 20.36 -16.65
N CYS A 86 7.67 20.44 -15.33
CA CYS A 86 8.51 19.58 -14.51
C CYS A 86 7.66 18.90 -13.42
N GLU A 87 7.79 17.59 -13.31
CA GLU A 87 7.21 16.77 -12.24
C GLU A 87 8.30 16.24 -11.34
N VAL A 88 8.17 16.48 -10.05
CA VAL A 88 9.12 15.98 -9.05
C VAL A 88 8.42 14.98 -8.14
N TYR A 89 8.98 13.77 -8.08
CA TYR A 89 8.51 12.69 -7.22
C TYR A 89 9.52 12.46 -6.12
N ASP A 90 9.06 12.44 -4.87
CA ASP A 90 9.91 12.04 -3.74
C ASP A 90 10.14 10.53 -3.82
N VAL A 91 11.40 10.13 -4.01
CA VAL A 91 11.86 8.73 -4.09
C VAL A 91 12.67 8.44 -2.84
N SER A 92 12.00 7.88 -1.84
CA SER A 92 12.59 7.51 -0.55
C SER A 92 13.75 6.50 -0.62
N ARG A 93 14.07 5.94 -1.80
CA ARG A 93 15.21 5.03 -2.02
C ARG A 93 15.85 5.21 -3.40
N ASP A 94 17.15 5.49 -3.42
CA ASP A 94 17.98 5.68 -4.62
C ASP A 94 17.92 4.51 -5.62
N SER A 95 17.97 3.27 -5.12
CA SER A 95 18.10 2.08 -5.97
C SER A 95 16.85 1.84 -6.82
N VAL A 96 15.67 2.24 -6.32
CA VAL A 96 14.41 2.05 -7.02
C VAL A 96 14.19 3.18 -8.03
N ALA A 97 14.66 4.40 -7.72
CA ALA A 97 14.60 5.52 -8.65
C ALA A 97 15.36 5.24 -9.96
N ASN A 98 16.60 4.73 -9.87
CA ASN A 98 17.41 4.42 -11.05
C ASN A 98 16.80 3.30 -11.90
N MET A 99 16.29 2.24 -11.24
CA MET A 99 15.58 1.15 -11.93
C MET A 99 14.36 1.66 -12.70
N LEU A 100 13.59 2.56 -12.10
CA LEU A 100 12.39 3.11 -12.73
C LEU A 100 12.71 4.02 -13.91
N VAL A 101 13.76 4.84 -13.80
CA VAL A 101 14.26 5.63 -14.95
C VAL A 101 14.65 4.69 -16.08
N ASN A 102 15.41 3.64 -15.79
CA ASN A 102 15.77 2.64 -16.78
C ASN A 102 14.53 1.97 -17.38
N TYR A 103 13.52 1.63 -16.58
CA TYR A 103 12.26 1.06 -17.05
C TYR A 103 11.52 1.99 -18.00
N VAL A 104 11.44 3.29 -17.71
CA VAL A 104 10.77 4.26 -18.58
C VAL A 104 11.46 4.39 -19.93
N TYR A 105 12.79 4.28 -19.99
CA TYR A 105 13.55 4.38 -21.24
C TYR A 105 13.67 3.06 -22.00
N THR A 106 13.70 1.91 -21.32
CA THR A 106 14.00 0.61 -21.94
C THR A 106 12.82 -0.35 -21.96
N GLY A 107 11.79 -0.10 -21.16
CA GLY A 107 10.70 -1.05 -20.89
C GLY A 107 11.12 -2.25 -20.05
N GLN A 108 12.35 -2.30 -19.54
CA GLN A 108 12.89 -3.43 -18.78
C GLN A 108 13.05 -3.08 -17.30
N ALA A 109 12.59 -3.97 -16.42
CA ALA A 109 12.76 -3.87 -14.98
C ALA A 109 12.95 -5.27 -14.39
N GLU A 110 13.66 -5.33 -13.25
CA GLU A 110 13.88 -6.57 -12.52
C GLU A 110 13.21 -6.51 -11.14
N LEU A 111 12.24 -7.39 -10.91
CA LEU A 111 11.56 -7.48 -9.62
C LEU A 111 12.20 -8.55 -8.74
N THR A 112 12.48 -8.14 -7.50
CA THR A 112 13.00 -9.00 -6.41
C THR A 112 12.12 -8.83 -5.17
N GLN A 113 12.14 -9.77 -4.24
CA GLN A 113 11.38 -9.64 -2.99
C GLN A 113 11.80 -8.40 -2.16
N ALA A 114 13.05 -7.94 -2.32
CA ALA A 114 13.58 -6.77 -1.63
C ALA A 114 13.08 -5.45 -2.24
N ASN A 115 12.91 -5.38 -3.56
CA ASN A 115 12.55 -4.13 -4.26
C ASN A 115 11.05 -4.00 -4.57
N VAL A 116 10.30 -5.11 -4.67
CA VAL A 116 8.96 -5.11 -5.28
C VAL A 116 7.97 -4.20 -4.57
N ARG A 117 8.01 -4.13 -3.23
CA ARG A 117 7.13 -3.23 -2.45
C ARG A 117 7.35 -1.78 -2.83
N ALA A 118 8.61 -1.36 -2.92
CA ALA A 118 8.95 -0.01 -3.32
C ALA A 118 8.56 0.25 -4.78
N VAL A 119 8.81 -0.70 -5.69
CA VAL A 119 8.39 -0.59 -7.09
C VAL A 119 6.89 -0.40 -7.22
N VAL A 120 6.07 -1.19 -6.51
CA VAL A 120 4.60 -1.05 -6.50
C VAL A 120 4.18 0.32 -5.98
N MET A 121 4.76 0.79 -4.86
CA MET A 121 4.47 2.13 -4.33
C MET A 121 4.79 3.21 -5.34
N PHE A 122 5.96 3.14 -5.99
CA PHE A 122 6.36 4.12 -6.98
C PHE A 122 5.50 4.07 -8.22
N ALA A 123 5.28 2.88 -8.79
CA ALA A 123 4.42 2.69 -9.95
C ALA A 123 3.04 3.33 -9.74
N ARG A 124 2.48 3.21 -8.53
CA ARG A 124 1.24 3.88 -8.15
C ARG A 124 1.34 5.40 -8.08
N ILE A 125 2.45 5.93 -7.55
CA ILE A 125 2.71 7.38 -7.47
C ILE A 125 2.83 7.99 -8.87
N ILE A 126 3.60 7.36 -9.75
CA ILE A 126 3.86 7.83 -11.11
C ILE A 126 2.79 7.37 -12.12
N LYS A 127 1.76 6.65 -11.65
CA LYS A 127 0.62 6.17 -12.45
C LYS A 127 1.03 5.25 -13.62
N LEU A 128 1.90 4.28 -13.35
CA LEU A 128 2.26 3.20 -14.26
C LEU A 128 1.53 1.90 -13.87
N PRO A 129 0.26 1.70 -14.30
CA PRO A 129 -0.56 0.56 -13.87
C PRO A 129 -0.01 -0.79 -14.30
N VAL A 130 0.69 -0.86 -15.45
CA VAL A 130 1.30 -2.11 -15.93
C VAL A 130 2.37 -2.61 -14.96
N LEU A 131 3.26 -1.71 -14.52
CA LEU A 131 4.32 -2.04 -13.57
C LEU A 131 3.75 -2.29 -12.16
N GLU A 132 2.72 -1.53 -11.77
CA GLU A 132 2.02 -1.72 -10.51
C GLU A 132 1.40 -3.12 -10.44
N ASN A 133 0.62 -3.51 -11.46
CA ASN A 133 -0.04 -4.81 -11.53
C ASN A 133 0.99 -5.96 -11.58
N TRP A 134 2.06 -5.80 -12.35
CA TRP A 134 3.12 -6.82 -12.41
C TRP A 134 3.77 -7.04 -11.03
N GLY A 135 4.06 -5.96 -10.30
CA GLY A 135 4.56 -6.03 -8.93
C GLY A 135 3.57 -6.66 -7.95
N GLN A 136 2.28 -6.34 -8.05
CA GLN A 136 1.24 -6.95 -7.23
C GLN A 136 1.15 -8.46 -7.48
N HIS A 137 1.13 -8.92 -8.74
CA HIS A 137 1.13 -10.35 -9.07
C HIS A 137 2.41 -11.06 -8.63
N PHE A 138 3.57 -10.41 -8.76
CA PHE A 138 4.85 -10.95 -8.28
C PHE A 138 4.80 -11.23 -6.77
N MET A 139 4.19 -10.32 -6.00
CA MET A 139 3.98 -10.49 -4.55
C MET A 139 2.92 -11.56 -4.25
N ALA A 140 1.79 -11.56 -4.96
CA ALA A 140 0.69 -12.51 -4.76
C ALA A 140 1.15 -13.98 -4.91
N ASN A 141 2.06 -14.25 -5.85
CA ASN A 141 2.60 -15.59 -6.08
C ASN A 141 3.64 -16.03 -5.03
N ARG A 142 4.06 -15.14 -4.13
CA ARG A 142 5.10 -15.39 -3.12
C ARG A 142 4.65 -15.07 -1.70
N VAL A 143 3.33 -15.00 -1.47
CA VAL A 143 2.78 -14.85 -0.12
C VAL A 143 2.99 -16.17 0.63
N THR A 144 3.57 -16.08 1.82
CA THR A 144 3.86 -17.19 2.73
C THR A 144 3.40 -16.80 4.13
N PHE A 145 3.28 -17.76 5.04
CA PHE A 145 2.85 -17.47 6.41
C PHE A 145 3.84 -16.52 7.12
N GLU A 146 5.14 -16.70 6.90
CA GLU A 146 6.19 -15.83 7.46
C GLU A 146 6.07 -14.37 7.03
N ASN A 147 5.70 -14.13 5.76
CA ASN A 147 5.60 -12.78 5.22
C ASN A 147 4.17 -12.20 5.26
N LEU A 148 3.21 -12.95 5.79
CA LEU A 148 1.78 -12.63 5.78
C LEU A 148 1.49 -11.29 6.44
N ALA A 149 2.00 -11.05 7.65
CA ALA A 149 1.77 -9.80 8.39
C ALA A 149 2.26 -8.58 7.59
N THR A 150 3.49 -8.64 7.08
CA THR A 150 4.07 -7.53 6.30
C THR A 150 3.34 -7.30 4.98
N THR A 151 2.85 -8.37 4.35
CA THR A 151 2.11 -8.29 3.08
C THR A 151 0.71 -7.75 3.30
N TRP A 152 0.05 -8.15 4.40
CA TRP A 152 -1.25 -7.65 4.81
C TRP A 152 -1.21 -6.16 5.12
N ASP A 153 -0.24 -5.72 5.93
CA ASP A 153 -0.09 -4.30 6.29
C ASP A 153 0.17 -3.44 5.04
N PHE A 154 1.02 -3.94 4.13
CA PHE A 154 1.28 -3.30 2.85
C PHE A 154 0.01 -3.21 1.98
N ALA A 155 -0.69 -4.33 1.78
CA ALA A 155 -1.91 -4.39 0.98
C ALA A 155 -3.04 -3.55 1.57
N SER A 156 -3.13 -3.46 2.90
CA SER A 156 -4.09 -2.63 3.61
C SER A 156 -3.77 -1.15 3.48
N SER A 157 -2.51 -0.75 3.66
CA SER A 157 -2.07 0.65 3.53
C SER A 157 -2.31 1.22 2.13
N LEU A 158 -2.20 0.39 1.10
CA LEU A 158 -2.39 0.77 -0.28
C LEU A 158 -3.78 0.42 -0.80
N ASN A 159 -4.63 -0.34 -0.09
CA ASN A 159 -5.87 -0.88 -0.65
C ASN A 159 -5.63 -1.67 -1.96
N ILE A 160 -4.81 -2.72 -1.88
CA ILE A 160 -4.56 -3.65 -2.99
C ILE A 160 -5.37 -4.92 -2.75
N ASP A 161 -6.51 -5.04 -3.43
CA ASP A 161 -7.48 -6.12 -3.18
C ASP A 161 -6.93 -7.50 -3.54
N LEU A 162 -6.17 -7.62 -4.64
CA LEU A 162 -5.53 -8.87 -5.06
C LEU A 162 -4.66 -9.48 -3.93
N LEU A 163 -3.88 -8.64 -3.25
CA LEU A 163 -3.02 -9.08 -2.16
C LEU A 163 -3.81 -9.35 -0.88
N LYS A 164 -4.84 -8.55 -0.58
CA LYS A 164 -5.74 -8.79 0.55
C LYS A 164 -6.42 -10.15 0.41
N GLU A 165 -7.02 -10.45 -0.73
CA GLU A 165 -7.66 -11.74 -0.98
C GLU A 165 -6.69 -12.92 -0.87
N LYS A 166 -5.46 -12.76 -1.40
CA LYS A 166 -4.45 -13.81 -1.26
C LYS A 166 -4.03 -14.05 0.18
N CYS A 167 -3.89 -12.97 0.98
CA CYS A 167 -3.62 -13.07 2.41
C CYS A 167 -4.79 -13.71 3.16
N LEU A 168 -6.04 -13.32 2.88
CA LEU A 168 -7.24 -13.89 3.48
C LEU A 168 -7.37 -15.38 3.17
N SER A 169 -7.10 -15.79 1.93
CA SER A 169 -7.09 -17.20 1.54
C SER A 169 -6.08 -18.00 2.37
N LEU A 170 -4.89 -17.46 2.61
CA LEU A 170 -3.87 -18.11 3.44
C LEU A 170 -4.27 -18.14 4.93
N MET A 171 -4.85 -17.05 5.43
CA MET A 171 -5.38 -16.97 6.80
C MET A 171 -6.50 -17.98 7.04
N ARG A 172 -7.36 -18.25 6.05
CA ARG A 172 -8.42 -19.28 6.15
C ARG A 172 -7.85 -20.69 6.17
N GLN A 173 -6.84 -20.94 5.33
CA GLN A 173 -6.17 -22.25 5.24
C GLN A 173 -5.39 -22.61 6.51
N HIS A 174 -4.74 -21.62 7.13
CA HIS A 174 -3.95 -21.80 8.35
C HIS A 174 -4.57 -21.04 9.53
N PHE A 175 -5.88 -21.17 9.70
CA PHE A 175 -6.63 -20.35 10.65
C PHE A 175 -6.18 -20.56 12.10
N GLU A 176 -6.01 -21.81 12.53
CA GLU A 176 -5.54 -22.12 13.89
C GLU A 176 -4.18 -21.50 14.21
N GLU A 177 -3.21 -21.66 13.31
CA GLU A 177 -1.88 -21.06 13.43
C GLU A 177 -1.97 -19.52 13.44
N PHE A 178 -2.85 -18.95 12.60
CA PHE A 178 -3.03 -17.50 12.49
C PHE A 178 -3.63 -16.89 13.75
N VAL A 179 -4.63 -17.52 14.37
CA VAL A 179 -5.29 -17.05 15.60
C VAL A 179 -4.30 -16.90 16.76
N ALA A 180 -3.24 -17.72 16.79
CA ALA A 180 -2.19 -17.63 17.80
C ALA A 180 -1.31 -16.36 17.64
N THR A 181 -1.26 -15.76 16.45
CA THR A 181 -0.36 -14.64 16.16
C THR A 181 -0.87 -13.30 16.72
N GLU A 182 0.06 -12.37 16.97
CA GLU A 182 -0.24 -10.97 17.33
C GLU A 182 -0.93 -10.21 16.19
N GLN A 183 -0.69 -10.62 14.94
CA GLN A 183 -1.31 -9.99 13.77
C GLN A 183 -2.84 -10.14 13.83
N PHE A 184 -3.34 -11.31 14.26
CA PHE A 184 -4.77 -11.56 14.42
C PHE A 184 -5.44 -10.57 15.38
N LEU A 185 -4.82 -10.27 16.51
CA LEU A 185 -5.33 -9.32 17.51
C LEU A 185 -5.44 -7.89 16.98
N ARG A 186 -4.57 -7.52 16.03
CA ARG A 186 -4.52 -6.21 15.39
C ARG A 186 -5.46 -6.09 14.18
N MET A 187 -6.14 -7.17 13.78
CA MET A 187 -7.02 -7.14 12.61
C MET A 187 -8.26 -6.28 12.83
N PRO A 188 -8.72 -5.54 11.79
CA PRO A 188 -9.99 -4.83 11.84
C PRO A 188 -11.16 -5.80 12.04
N ALA A 189 -12.17 -5.37 12.79
CA ALA A 189 -13.35 -6.17 13.10
C ALA A 189 -14.05 -6.71 11.84
N ASN A 190 -14.19 -5.88 10.81
CA ASN A 190 -14.80 -6.26 9.54
C ASN A 190 -14.03 -7.39 8.86
N THR A 191 -12.70 -7.39 8.97
CA THR A 191 -11.88 -8.45 8.38
C THR A 191 -12.03 -9.76 9.13
N VAL A 192 -12.04 -9.71 10.47
CA VAL A 192 -12.27 -10.90 11.29
C VAL A 192 -13.66 -11.47 11.01
N LEU A 193 -14.70 -10.62 10.94
CA LEU A 193 -16.05 -11.06 10.58
C LEU A 193 -16.10 -11.73 9.20
N ASN A 194 -15.40 -11.17 8.20
CA ASN A 194 -15.31 -11.76 6.86
C ASN A 194 -14.51 -13.08 6.82
N LEU A 195 -13.57 -13.28 7.75
CA LEU A 195 -12.92 -14.58 7.92
C LEU A 195 -13.91 -15.59 8.50
N LEU A 196 -14.62 -15.21 9.57
CA LEU A 196 -15.58 -16.06 10.29
C LEU A 196 -16.78 -16.49 9.46
N ARG A 197 -17.25 -15.65 8.54
CA ARG A 197 -18.34 -15.98 7.59
C ARG A 197 -17.99 -17.01 6.54
N SER A 198 -16.72 -17.39 6.42
CA SER A 198 -16.27 -18.30 5.39
C SER A 198 -16.47 -19.74 5.84
N ASP A 199 -17.28 -20.53 5.12
CA ASP A 199 -17.46 -21.97 5.39
C ASP A 199 -16.19 -22.82 5.14
N ALA A 200 -15.13 -22.19 4.61
CA ALA A 200 -13.86 -22.81 4.24
C ALA A 200 -12.75 -22.53 5.27
N LEU A 201 -13.11 -22.34 6.55
CA LEU A 201 -12.15 -22.22 7.63
C LEU A 201 -11.55 -23.60 7.95
N SER A 202 -10.22 -23.68 8.02
CA SER A 202 -9.53 -24.87 8.50
C SER A 202 -9.58 -24.91 10.03
N VAL A 203 -10.71 -25.37 10.59
CA VAL A 203 -10.93 -25.58 12.02
C VAL A 203 -11.43 -26.99 12.28
N GLU A 204 -10.99 -27.59 13.39
CA GLU A 204 -11.43 -28.91 13.85
C GLU A 204 -12.79 -28.84 14.58
N SER A 205 -13.13 -27.68 15.16
CA SER A 205 -14.41 -27.47 15.85
C SER A 205 -14.82 -26.00 15.94
N GLU A 206 -16.13 -25.77 16.07
CA GLU A 206 -16.70 -24.44 16.36
C GLU A 206 -16.22 -23.84 17.69
N GLU A 207 -15.74 -24.68 18.62
CA GLU A 207 -15.18 -24.19 19.88
C GLU A 207 -13.88 -23.41 19.67
N GLN A 208 -13.08 -23.79 18.67
CA GLN A 208 -11.89 -23.03 18.28
C GLN A 208 -12.27 -21.65 17.71
N VAL A 209 -13.40 -21.57 17.00
CA VAL A 209 -13.96 -20.31 16.50
C VAL A 209 -14.37 -19.40 17.66
N ILE A 210 -15.07 -19.95 18.66
CA ILE A 210 -15.40 -19.23 19.91
C ILE A 210 -14.12 -18.79 20.65
N GLY A 211 -13.11 -19.66 20.71
CA GLY A 211 -11.81 -19.37 21.30
C GLY A 211 -11.10 -18.22 20.59
N ALA A 212 -11.13 -18.20 19.26
CA ALA A 212 -10.57 -17.12 18.43
C ALA A 212 -11.28 -15.79 18.67
N ILE A 213 -12.61 -15.77 18.68
CA ILE A 213 -13.41 -14.57 19.00
C ILE A 213 -13.06 -14.09 20.42
N SER A 214 -13.03 -15.00 21.40
CA SER A 214 -12.71 -14.67 22.79
C SER A 214 -11.31 -14.09 22.95
N ARG A 215 -10.34 -14.56 22.16
CA ARG A 215 -8.95 -14.07 22.14
C ARG A 215 -8.86 -12.69 21.50
N TRP A 216 -9.52 -12.47 20.36
CA TRP A 216 -9.56 -11.17 19.67
C TRP A 216 -10.27 -10.09 20.50
N VAL A 217 -11.36 -10.46 21.17
CA VAL A 217 -12.09 -9.59 22.09
C VAL A 217 -11.28 -9.34 23.36
N GLY A 218 -10.59 -10.36 23.87
CA GLY A 218 -9.77 -10.27 25.08
C GLY A 218 -8.54 -9.38 24.95
N SER A 219 -8.09 -9.07 23.72
CA SER A 219 -7.02 -8.10 23.48
C SER A 219 -7.51 -6.65 23.43
N ALA A 220 -8.81 -6.39 23.59
CA ALA A 220 -9.36 -5.05 23.64
C ALA A 220 -8.84 -4.31 24.89
N ASP A 221 -8.04 -3.27 24.69
CA ASP A 221 -7.75 -2.29 25.74
C ASP A 221 -9.02 -1.46 26.05
N ARG A 222 -9.02 -0.63 27.10
CA ARG A 222 -10.18 0.20 27.50
C ARG A 222 -10.73 1.11 26.38
N ALA A 223 -9.94 1.38 25.34
CA ALA A 223 -10.37 2.14 24.15
C ALA A 223 -11.18 1.32 23.13
N ASP A 224 -11.15 -0.01 23.22
CA ASP A 224 -11.76 -0.95 22.27
C ASP A 224 -13.07 -1.56 22.82
N GLU A 225 -13.79 -0.84 23.70
CA GLU A 225 -15.12 -1.28 24.18
C GLU A 225 -16.10 -1.53 23.04
N GLU A 226 -15.91 -0.88 21.89
CA GLU A 226 -16.67 -1.11 20.66
C GLU A 226 -16.46 -2.53 20.09
N LYS A 227 -15.24 -3.08 20.17
CA LYS A 227 -14.96 -4.48 19.79
C LYS A 227 -15.79 -5.45 20.62
N LEU A 228 -15.90 -5.18 21.92
CA LEU A 228 -16.62 -6.02 22.86
C LEU A 228 -18.15 -5.86 22.76
N LYS A 229 -18.66 -4.64 22.60
CA LYS A 229 -20.10 -4.34 22.63
C LYS A 229 -20.80 -4.52 21.28
N VAL A 230 -20.13 -4.21 20.18
CA VAL A 230 -20.75 -4.20 18.83
C VAL A 230 -20.26 -5.37 17.99
N HIS A 231 -18.95 -5.58 17.92
CA HIS A 231 -18.39 -6.56 17.01
C HIS A 231 -18.45 -7.99 17.55
N ALA A 232 -18.24 -8.21 18.85
CA ALA A 232 -18.29 -9.53 19.43
C ALA A 232 -19.67 -10.22 19.27
N PRO A 233 -20.83 -9.57 19.56
CA PRO A 233 -22.13 -10.16 19.27
C PRO A 233 -22.33 -10.47 17.79
N ALA A 234 -21.88 -9.58 16.90
CA ALA A 234 -21.99 -9.79 15.46
C ALA A 234 -21.17 -11.01 14.98
N MET A 235 -19.99 -11.24 15.55
CA MET A 235 -19.17 -12.42 15.26
C MET A 235 -19.78 -13.70 15.85
N LEU A 236 -20.34 -13.62 17.06
CA LEU A 236 -20.98 -14.74 17.74
C LEU A 236 -22.27 -15.23 17.04
N LYS A 237 -22.92 -14.38 16.23
CA LYS A 237 -24.03 -14.81 15.36
C LYS A 237 -23.63 -15.79 14.27
N GLU A 238 -22.39 -15.68 13.80
CA GLU A 238 -21.87 -16.52 12.71
C GLU A 238 -21.44 -17.90 13.25
N VAL A 239 -21.36 -18.08 14.57
CA VAL A 239 -20.99 -19.34 15.23
C VAL A 239 -22.15 -20.33 15.16
N GLN A 240 -21.83 -21.56 14.78
CA GLN A 240 -22.81 -22.64 14.66
C GLN A 240 -23.09 -23.28 16.03
N TRP A 241 -23.80 -22.57 16.91
CA TRP A 241 -24.02 -22.94 18.31
C TRP A 241 -24.41 -24.40 18.56
N HIS A 242 -25.22 -25.00 17.68
CA HIS A 242 -25.61 -26.41 17.76
C HIS A 242 -24.44 -27.43 17.76
N GLN A 243 -23.25 -27.04 17.31
CA GLN A 243 -22.03 -27.87 17.27
C GLN A 243 -21.09 -27.62 18.47
N THR A 244 -21.50 -26.79 19.43
CA THR A 244 -20.68 -26.43 20.59
C THR A 244 -21.16 -27.15 21.85
N THR A 245 -20.24 -27.51 22.75
CA THR A 245 -20.60 -28.15 24.03
C THR A 245 -21.21 -27.15 25.01
N PHE A 246 -22.02 -27.65 25.94
CA PHE A 246 -22.57 -26.86 27.04
C PHE A 246 -21.48 -26.21 27.89
N GLU A 247 -20.39 -26.95 28.17
CA GLU A 247 -19.25 -26.44 28.94
C GLU A 247 -18.60 -25.24 28.26
N CYS A 248 -18.39 -25.30 26.94
CA CYS A 248 -17.84 -24.17 26.19
C CYS A 248 -18.73 -22.93 26.29
N ARG A 249 -20.05 -23.09 26.17
CA ARG A 249 -21.02 -21.99 26.31
C ARG A 249 -21.02 -21.40 27.72
N SER A 250 -21.01 -22.22 28.77
CA SER A 250 -20.98 -21.78 30.17
C SER A 250 -19.72 -20.95 30.46
N ARG A 251 -18.53 -21.44 30.03
CA ARG A 251 -17.26 -20.70 30.20
C ARG A 251 -17.27 -19.34 29.48
N LEU A 252 -17.86 -19.26 28.29
CA LEU A 252 -17.96 -18.00 27.55
C LEU A 252 -18.83 -16.99 28.31
N MET A 253 -19.97 -17.43 28.83
CA MET A 253 -20.88 -16.57 29.61
C MET A 253 -20.28 -16.12 30.94
N GLU A 254 -19.54 -16.99 31.62
CA GLU A 254 -18.80 -16.64 32.85
C GLU A 254 -17.73 -15.57 32.57
N ARG A 255 -17.01 -15.72 31.45
CA ARG A 255 -15.94 -14.79 31.05
C ARG A 255 -16.47 -13.45 30.56
N TYR A 256 -17.62 -13.44 29.89
CA TYR A 256 -18.24 -12.25 29.33
C TYR A 256 -19.72 -12.16 29.70
N PRO A 257 -20.05 -11.67 30.91
CA PRO A 257 -21.44 -11.59 31.40
C PRO A 257 -22.35 -10.72 30.53
N ILE A 258 -21.78 -9.84 29.70
CA ILE A 258 -22.52 -9.01 28.76
C ILE A 258 -23.32 -9.83 27.73
N PHE A 259 -22.88 -11.06 27.42
CA PHE A 259 -23.54 -11.92 26.44
C PHE A 259 -24.72 -12.70 27.04
N GLN A 260 -24.87 -12.76 28.38
CA GLN A 260 -26.04 -13.40 29.02
C GLN A 260 -27.36 -12.68 28.69
N LYS A 261 -27.29 -11.39 28.29
CA LYS A 261 -28.47 -10.59 27.93
C LYS A 261 -28.72 -10.55 26.43
N SER A 262 -27.80 -11.08 25.62
CA SER A 262 -27.94 -11.07 24.17
C SER A 262 -28.85 -12.21 23.74
N PRO A 263 -29.97 -11.95 23.04
CA PRO A 263 -30.89 -12.99 22.57
C PRO A 263 -30.30 -13.90 21.49
N GLU A 264 -29.07 -13.59 21.08
CA GLU A 264 -28.32 -14.20 19.98
C GLU A 264 -27.34 -15.28 20.48
N CYS A 265 -27.14 -15.37 21.81
CA CYS A 265 -26.44 -16.46 22.47
C CYS A 265 -27.50 -17.37 23.13
N PRO A 266 -27.46 -18.69 22.92
CA PRO A 266 -28.45 -19.62 23.47
C PRO A 266 -28.32 -19.79 24.99
#